data_AF-I0WYW4-F1
#
_entry.id   AF-I0WYW4-F1
#
_cell.length_a   1.000
_cell.length_b   1.000
_cell.length_c   1.000
_cell.angle_alpha   90.00
_cell.angle_beta   90.00
_cell.angle_gamma   90.00
#
_symmetry.space_group_name_H-M   'P 1'
#
loop_
_entity.id
_entity.type
_entity.pdbx_description
1 polymer ?
#
loop_
_entity_poly.entity_id
_entity_poly.type
_entity_poly.pdbx_seq_one_letter_code
_entity_poly.pdbx_strand_id
1 'polypeptide(L)'
;MSALSEAAVDYLRLRNRLGHDLAEYHRLLPRFVAYLDDTEAPTVTVAAALAWAYGPDVDPMTSVAARRMTIARGFARHMAGIDPRTQIPPAGLIAFPKRWHPPFIFEPGDIDALMAAAQGLRWPLPAATHSTLIGLLAVTGMFSGTTPAVNAAVRTRIS
;
A
#
# COMPACT_ATOMS: atom_id res chain seq x y z
N MET A 1 -21.32 17.52 13.91
CA MET A 1 -20.85 16.68 12.78
C MET A 1 -21.35 17.32 11.51
N SER A 2 -20.50 17.50 10.51
CA SER A 2 -20.90 18.03 9.20
C SER A 2 -21.63 16.95 8.39
N ALA A 3 -22.44 17.36 7.40
CA ALA A 3 -23.09 16.43 6.47
C ALA A 3 -22.06 15.55 5.73
N LEU A 4 -20.87 16.10 5.43
CA LEU A 4 -19.76 15.36 4.83
C LEU A 4 -19.19 14.30 5.77
N SER A 5 -19.11 14.58 7.07
CA SER A 5 -18.67 13.61 8.09
C SER A 5 -19.65 12.44 8.23
N GLU A 6 -20.96 12.69 8.15
CA GLU A 6 -21.97 11.62 8.18
C GLU A 6 -21.88 10.75 6.92
N ALA A 7 -21.81 11.38 5.74
CA ALA A 7 -21.64 10.67 4.47
C ALA A 7 -20.36 9.82 4.44
N ALA A 8 -19.26 10.30 5.03
CA ALA A 8 -18.02 9.54 5.12
C ALA A 8 -18.14 8.31 6.02
N VAL A 9 -18.85 8.41 7.15
CA VAL A 9 -19.12 7.26 8.03
C VAL A 9 -19.96 6.22 7.30
N ASP A 10 -21.01 6.64 6.59
CA ASP A 10 -21.89 5.73 5.85
C ASP A 10 -21.18 5.08 4.67
N TYR A 11 -20.32 5.83 3.96
CA TYR A 11 -19.44 5.30 2.93
C TYR A 11 -18.51 4.20 3.47
N LEU A 12 -17.82 4.44 4.60
CA LEU A 12 -16.94 3.45 5.21
C LEU A 12 -17.71 2.20 5.66
N ARG A 13 -18.89 2.39 6.27
CA ARG A 13 -19.78 1.27 6.67
C ARG A 13 -20.23 0.44 5.47
N LEU A 14 -20.61 1.08 4.37
CA LEU A 14 -21.01 0.40 3.14
C LEU A 14 -19.84 -0.41 2.56
N ARG A 15 -18.68 0.23 2.43
CA ARG A 15 -17.49 -0.37 1.82
C ARG A 15 -16.94 -1.51 2.70
N ASN A 16 -16.99 -1.42 4.03
CA ASN A 16 -16.63 -2.53 4.92
C ASN A 16 -17.56 -3.74 4.75
N ARG A 17 -18.87 -3.52 4.63
CA ARG A 17 -19.84 -4.61 4.40
C ARG A 17 -19.62 -5.35 3.08
N LEU A 18 -18.97 -4.70 2.11
CA LEU A 18 -18.58 -5.29 0.83
C LEU A 18 -17.29 -6.15 0.89
N GLY A 19 -16.76 -6.44 2.08
CA GLY A 19 -15.67 -7.42 2.26
C GLY A 19 -14.27 -6.88 1.99
N HIS A 20 -14.07 -5.62 2.33
CA HIS A 20 -13.15 -4.78 1.60
C HIS A 20 -12.24 -4.13 2.66
N ASP A 21 -10.95 -4.50 2.74
CA ASP A 21 -10.02 -3.93 3.73
C ASP A 21 -9.73 -2.45 3.42
N LEU A 22 -9.98 -1.59 4.41
CA LEU A 22 -10.00 -0.13 4.33
C LEU A 22 -9.18 0.52 5.44
N ALA A 23 -8.20 -0.17 6.02
CA ALA A 23 -7.42 0.35 7.15
C ALA A 23 -6.95 1.81 6.97
N GLU A 24 -6.58 2.18 5.75
CA GLU A 24 -6.21 3.55 5.44
C GLU A 24 -7.33 4.52 5.15
N TYR A 25 -8.42 4.08 4.53
CA TYR A 25 -9.57 4.96 4.30
C TYR A 25 -10.12 5.42 5.64
N HIS A 26 -10.13 4.55 6.66
CA HIS A 26 -10.52 4.94 8.03
C HIS A 26 -9.60 6.00 8.64
N ARG A 27 -8.33 6.08 8.23
CA ARG A 27 -7.36 7.06 8.72
C ARG A 27 -7.37 8.36 7.92
N LEU A 28 -7.45 8.27 6.60
CA LEU A 28 -7.25 9.39 5.70
C LEU A 28 -8.56 10.08 5.30
N LEU A 29 -9.68 9.35 5.22
CA LEU A 29 -10.96 9.95 4.84
C LEU A 29 -11.45 10.98 5.85
N PRO A 30 -11.41 10.75 7.19
CA PRO A 30 -11.78 11.79 8.14
C PRO A 30 -10.91 13.04 8.04
N ARG A 31 -9.62 12.89 7.71
CA ARG A 31 -8.71 14.03 7.50
C ARG A 31 -9.06 14.80 6.22
N PHE A 32 -9.52 14.11 5.18
CA PHE A 32 -10.02 14.76 3.97
C PHE A 32 -11.31 15.54 4.24
N VAL A 33 -12.25 14.94 4.97
CA VAL A 33 -13.50 15.62 5.35
C VAL A 33 -13.22 16.83 6.23
N ALA A 34 -12.35 16.71 7.23
CA ALA A 34 -11.95 17.84 8.07
C ALA A 34 -11.34 18.97 7.22
N TYR A 35 -10.51 18.64 6.23
CA TYR A 35 -9.99 19.63 5.28
C TYR A 35 -11.09 20.31 4.45
N LEU A 36 -12.09 19.57 3.98
CA LEU A 36 -13.23 20.17 3.26
C LEU A 36 -14.06 21.08 4.16
N ASP A 37 -14.28 20.67 5.41
CA ASP A 37 -14.98 21.48 6.41
C ASP A 37 -14.19 22.76 6.75
N ASP A 38 -12.87 22.65 6.94
CA ASP A 38 -11.97 23.79 7.23
C ASP A 38 -11.87 24.80 6.06
N THR A 39 -12.05 24.32 4.83
CA THR A 39 -12.07 25.16 3.62
C THR A 39 -13.47 25.63 3.24
N GLU A 40 -14.48 25.34 4.08
CA GLU A 40 -15.89 25.62 3.84
C GLU A 40 -16.38 25.11 2.48
N ALA A 41 -15.78 24.03 1.98
CA ALA A 41 -16.11 23.47 0.69
C ALA A 41 -17.46 22.72 0.79
N PRO A 42 -18.51 23.15 0.09
CA PRO A 42 -19.84 22.54 0.23
C PRO A 42 -19.89 21.12 -0.34
N THR A 43 -18.99 20.78 -1.27
CA THR A 43 -18.91 19.46 -1.93
C THR A 43 -17.48 19.12 -2.31
N VAL A 44 -17.24 17.86 -2.71
CA VAL A 44 -15.94 17.45 -3.25
C VAL A 44 -15.74 18.04 -4.64
N THR A 45 -14.69 18.85 -4.80
CA THR A 45 -14.26 19.38 -6.10
C THR A 45 -12.90 18.80 -6.51
N VAL A 46 -12.58 18.84 -7.81
CA VAL A 46 -11.27 18.38 -8.29
C VAL A 46 -10.14 19.21 -7.68
N ALA A 47 -10.33 20.53 -7.57
CA ALA A 47 -9.34 21.43 -7.00
C ALA A 47 -9.07 21.14 -5.51
N ALA A 48 -10.12 20.96 -4.71
CA ALA A 48 -9.99 20.63 -3.29
C ALA A 48 -9.32 19.25 -3.09
N ALA A 49 -9.70 18.25 -3.90
CA ALA A 49 -9.06 16.94 -3.85
C ALA A 49 -7.57 16.98 -4.22
N LEU A 50 -7.20 17.80 -5.22
CA LEU A 50 -5.81 17.97 -5.65
C LEU A 50 -4.98 18.71 -4.60
N ALA A 51 -5.50 19.80 -4.05
CA ALA A 51 -4.85 20.59 -3.01
C ALA A 51 -4.62 19.76 -1.74
N TRP A 52 -5.60 18.95 -1.33
CA TRP A 52 -5.43 18.03 -0.20
C TRP A 52 -4.43 16.90 -0.48
N ALA A 53 -4.43 16.37 -1.70
CA ALA A 53 -3.51 15.29 -2.08
C ALA A 53 -2.03 15.74 -2.06
N TYR A 54 -1.76 17.00 -2.44
CA TYR A 54 -0.45 17.65 -2.35
C TYR A 54 -0.32 18.57 -1.12
N GLY A 55 -1.02 18.24 -0.03
CA GLY A 55 -0.92 19.01 1.21
C GLY A 55 0.53 19.21 1.68
N PRO A 56 0.79 20.20 2.55
CA PRO A 56 2.14 20.63 2.92
C PRO A 56 2.98 19.53 3.59
N ASP A 57 2.35 18.46 4.08
CA ASP A 57 2.97 17.31 4.71
C ASP A 57 3.34 16.17 3.74
N VAL A 58 3.06 16.34 2.45
CA VAL A 58 3.25 15.31 1.42
C VAL A 58 4.46 15.62 0.57
N ASP A 59 5.46 14.74 0.63
CA ASP A 59 6.55 14.73 -0.34
C ASP A 59 6.01 14.30 -1.72
N PRO A 60 6.09 15.16 -2.76
CA PRO A 60 5.63 14.86 -4.12
C PRO A 60 6.33 13.67 -4.77
N MET A 61 7.50 13.24 -4.26
CA MET A 61 8.24 12.08 -4.75
C MET A 61 7.72 10.74 -4.23
N THR A 62 6.77 10.76 -3.30
CA THR A 62 6.20 9.55 -2.69
C THR A 62 4.86 9.14 -3.28
N SER A 63 4.41 7.91 -2.99
CA SER A 63 3.09 7.41 -3.40
C SER A 63 1.93 8.02 -2.62
N VAL A 64 2.22 8.83 -1.59
CA VAL A 64 1.22 9.35 -0.65
C VAL A 64 0.18 10.20 -1.36
N ALA A 65 0.59 11.10 -2.25
CA ALA A 65 -0.34 11.96 -3.00
C ALA A 65 -1.32 11.13 -3.86
N ALA A 66 -0.80 10.12 -4.58
CA ALA A 66 -1.63 9.23 -5.40
C ALA A 66 -2.61 8.39 -4.54
N ARG A 67 -2.17 7.98 -3.36
CA ARG A 67 -2.98 7.24 -2.38
C ARG A 67 -4.11 8.10 -1.82
N ARG A 68 -3.80 9.34 -1.39
CA ARG A 68 -4.77 10.36 -1.00
C ARG A 68 -5.80 10.61 -2.11
N MET A 69 -5.34 10.85 -3.35
CA MET A 69 -6.24 11.06 -4.49
C MET A 69 -7.14 9.85 -4.77
N THR A 70 -6.67 8.62 -4.55
CA THR A 70 -7.49 7.42 -4.70
C THR A 70 -8.64 7.40 -3.69
N ILE A 71 -8.37 7.78 -2.43
CA ILE A 71 -9.37 7.86 -1.36
C ILE A 71 -10.37 8.98 -1.64
N ALA A 72 -9.89 10.17 -1.98
CA ALA A 72 -10.74 11.31 -2.34
C ALA A 72 -11.66 10.98 -3.52
N ARG A 73 -11.13 10.30 -4.56
CA ARG A 73 -11.92 9.85 -5.71
C ARG A 73 -12.96 8.80 -5.33
N GLY A 74 -12.61 7.85 -4.46
CA GLY A 74 -13.54 6.83 -3.97
C GLY A 74 -14.74 7.44 -3.26
N PHE A 75 -14.47 8.42 -2.38
CA PHE A 75 -15.52 9.15 -1.69
C PHE A 75 -16.33 10.06 -2.62
N ALA A 76 -15.68 10.78 -3.56
CA ALA A 76 -16.36 11.61 -4.54
C ALA A 76 -17.36 10.81 -5.40
N ARG A 77 -17.05 9.55 -5.75
CA ARG A 77 -18.00 8.67 -6.46
C ARG A 77 -19.24 8.34 -5.63
N HIS A 78 -19.07 8.14 -4.33
CA HIS A 78 -20.20 7.93 -3.43
C HIS A 78 -21.04 9.21 -3.32
N MET A 79 -20.38 10.35 -3.12
CA MET A 79 -21.04 11.65 -3.02
C MET A 79 -21.74 12.08 -4.31
N ALA A 80 -21.24 11.72 -5.49
CA ALA A 80 -21.90 12.01 -6.77
C ALA A 80 -23.29 11.34 -6.91
N GLY A 81 -23.54 10.26 -6.17
CA GLY A 81 -24.88 9.65 -6.10
C GLY A 81 -25.85 10.36 -5.15
N ILE A 82 -25.34 11.24 -4.28
CA ILE A 82 -26.10 11.95 -3.24
C ILE A 82 -26.28 13.43 -3.62
N ASP A 83 -25.19 14.09 -4.03
CA ASP A 83 -25.15 15.48 -4.47
C ASP A 83 -24.58 15.57 -5.90
N PRO A 84 -25.41 15.96 -6.89
CA PRO A 84 -25.00 16.17 -8.29
C PRO A 84 -23.90 17.22 -8.50
N ARG A 85 -23.67 18.12 -7.53
CA ARG A 85 -22.63 19.15 -7.61
C ARG A 85 -21.22 18.59 -7.36
N THR A 86 -21.14 17.37 -6.84
CA THR A 86 -19.88 16.69 -6.56
C THR A 86 -19.12 16.40 -7.86
N GLN A 87 -17.85 16.82 -7.90
CA GLN A 87 -16.97 16.50 -9.02
C GLN A 87 -16.11 15.29 -8.66
N ILE A 88 -16.08 14.29 -9.55
CA ILE A 88 -15.22 13.12 -9.40
C ILE A 88 -13.85 13.44 -10.04
N PRO A 89 -12.74 13.46 -9.27
CA PRO A 89 -11.42 13.68 -9.83
C PRO A 89 -11.07 12.63 -10.90
N PRO A 90 -10.72 13.01 -12.14
CA PRO A 90 -10.36 12.06 -13.19
C PRO A 90 -9.16 11.19 -12.80
N ALA A 91 -9.07 10.01 -13.41
CA ALA A 91 -7.89 9.16 -13.29
C ALA A 91 -6.68 9.84 -13.98
N GLY A 92 -5.47 9.67 -13.45
CA GLY A 92 -4.25 10.21 -14.05
C GLY A 92 -3.87 11.64 -13.67
N LEU A 93 -4.66 12.34 -12.84
CA LEU A 93 -4.30 13.68 -12.32
C LEU A 93 -2.97 13.72 -11.57
N ILE A 94 -2.63 12.64 -10.88
CA ILE A 94 -1.37 12.48 -10.17
C ILE A 94 -0.60 11.36 -10.85
N ALA A 95 0.49 11.73 -11.52
CA ALA A 95 1.42 10.78 -12.09
C ALA A 95 2.24 10.16 -10.95
N PHE A 96 1.93 8.91 -10.59
CA PHE A 96 2.80 8.11 -9.74
C PHE A 96 3.23 6.87 -10.52
N PRO A 97 4.41 6.89 -11.15
CA PRO A 97 4.93 5.69 -11.80
C PRO A 97 5.15 4.64 -10.70
N LYS A 98 4.41 3.54 -10.80
CA LYS A 98 4.63 2.38 -9.94
C LYS A 98 6.07 1.91 -10.20
N ARG A 99 6.99 2.22 -9.28
CA ARG A 99 8.34 1.63 -9.30
C ARG A 99 8.18 0.13 -9.12
N TRP A 100 8.27 -0.59 -10.24
CA TRP A 100 8.38 -2.02 -10.20
C TRP A 100 9.83 -2.35 -9.83
N HIS A 101 10.01 -2.95 -8.67
CA HIS A 101 11.28 -3.56 -8.32
C HIS A 101 11.24 -4.98 -8.90
N PRO A 102 12.11 -5.33 -9.86
CA PRO A 102 12.18 -6.70 -10.34
C PRO A 102 12.43 -7.64 -9.16
N PRO A 103 11.76 -8.80 -9.10
CA PRO A 103 12.03 -9.76 -8.05
C PRO A 103 13.51 -10.17 -8.12
N PHE A 104 14.20 -10.09 -6.99
CA PHE A 104 15.54 -10.65 -6.89
C PHE A 104 15.42 -12.18 -6.79
N ILE A 105 15.94 -12.89 -7.80
CA ILE A 105 15.98 -14.35 -7.82
C ILE A 105 17.28 -14.75 -7.16
N PHE A 106 17.20 -15.45 -6.03
CA PHE A 106 18.37 -15.96 -5.33
C PHE A 106 18.94 -17.19 -6.05
N GLU A 107 20.20 -17.13 -6.42
CA GLU A 107 20.98 -18.29 -6.84
C GLU A 107 21.53 -19.03 -5.61
N PRO A 108 21.92 -20.32 -5.73
CA PRO A 108 22.48 -21.07 -4.61
C PRO A 108 23.67 -20.36 -3.93
N GLY A 109 24.53 -19.71 -4.71
CA GLY A 109 25.66 -18.94 -4.18
C GLY A 109 25.27 -17.69 -3.39
N ASP A 110 24.10 -17.10 -3.67
CA ASP A 110 23.58 -15.97 -2.90
C ASP A 110 23.11 -16.42 -1.51
N ILE A 111 22.55 -17.62 -1.41
CA ILE A 111 22.15 -18.23 -0.13
C ILE A 111 23.38 -18.51 0.73
N ASP A 112 24.44 -19.07 0.14
CA ASP A 112 25.70 -19.33 0.85
C ASP A 112 26.33 -18.02 1.36
N ALA A 113 26.36 -16.98 0.52
CA ALA A 113 26.84 -15.66 0.90
C ALA A 113 26.01 -15.05 2.05
N LEU A 114 24.69 -15.22 2.02
CA LEU A 114 23.79 -14.72 3.06
C LEU A 114 23.96 -15.47 4.39
N MET A 115 24.14 -16.79 4.35
CA MET A 115 24.45 -17.58 5.55
C MET A 115 25.81 -17.21 6.14
N ALA A 116 26.83 -17.01 5.31
CA ALA A 116 28.14 -16.54 5.76
C ALA A 116 28.06 -15.14 6.40
N ALA A 117 27.29 -14.23 5.81
CA ALA A 117 27.06 -12.90 6.39
C ALA A 117 26.31 -12.96 7.72
N ALA A 118 25.32 -13.85 7.85
CA ALA A 118 24.59 -14.06 9.10
C ALA A 118 25.50 -14.59 10.23
N GLN A 119 26.47 -15.46 9.89
CA GLN A 119 27.47 -15.92 10.86
C GLN A 119 28.43 -14.80 11.33
N GLY A 120 28.53 -13.71 10.57
CA GLY A 120 29.29 -12.51 10.96
C GLY A 120 28.57 -11.58 11.96
N LEU A 121 27.35 -11.91 12.39
CA LEU A 121 26.63 -11.11 13.38
C LEU A 121 27.38 -11.10 14.73
N ARG A 122 27.44 -9.91 15.36
CA ARG A 122 28.17 -9.67 16.61
C ARG A 122 27.81 -10.63 17.75
N TRP A 123 26.56 -11.09 17.80
CA TRP A 123 26.05 -11.91 18.89
C TRP A 123 25.79 -13.35 18.41
N PRO A 124 26.23 -14.37 19.17
CA PRO A 124 26.24 -15.76 18.72
C PRO A 124 24.82 -16.34 18.53
N LEU A 125 23.87 -15.95 19.39
CA LEU A 125 22.49 -16.44 19.29
C LEU A 125 21.79 -15.88 18.03
N PRO A 126 21.81 -14.56 17.74
CA PRO A 126 21.35 -14.04 16.46
C PRO A 126 22.06 -14.65 15.25
N ALA A 127 23.37 -14.89 15.30
CA ALA A 127 24.11 -15.49 14.21
C ALA A 127 23.57 -16.88 13.84
N ALA A 128 23.42 -17.76 14.83
CA ALA A 128 22.89 -19.11 14.65
C ALA A 128 21.41 -19.08 14.19
N THR A 129 20.59 -18.22 14.78
CA THR A 129 19.17 -18.08 14.41
C THR A 129 18.99 -17.62 12.97
N HIS A 130 19.69 -16.58 12.53
CA HIS A 130 19.54 -16.06 11.17
C HIS A 130 20.09 -17.05 10.14
N SER A 131 21.26 -17.66 10.39
CA SER A 131 21.82 -18.69 9.49
C SER A 131 20.89 -19.88 9.35
N THR A 132 20.28 -20.35 10.44
CA THR A 132 19.33 -21.49 10.41
C THR A 132 18.03 -21.11 9.69
N LEU A 133 17.51 -19.91 9.93
CA LEU A 133 16.29 -19.41 9.30
C LEU A 133 16.47 -19.24 7.78
N ILE A 134 17.62 -18.73 7.34
CA ILE A 134 17.98 -18.63 5.92
C ILE A 134 18.02 -20.03 5.29
N GLY A 135 18.74 -20.98 5.91
CA GLY A 135 18.80 -22.35 5.40
C GLY A 135 17.41 -23.01 5.30
N LEU A 136 16.55 -22.80 6.31
CA LEU A 136 15.18 -23.33 6.31
C LEU A 136 14.34 -22.73 5.18
N LEU A 137 14.38 -21.41 5.00
CA LEU A 137 13.65 -20.72 3.92
C LEU A 137 14.12 -21.16 2.53
N ALA A 138 15.42 -21.47 2.37
CA ALA A 138 15.99 -21.96 1.12
C ALA A 138 15.47 -23.36 0.77
N VAL A 139 15.44 -24.28 1.74
CA VAL A 139 14.97 -25.65 1.53
C VAL A 139 13.45 -25.72 1.33
N THR A 140 12.68 -24.86 1.98
CA THR A 140 11.21 -24.79 1.81
C THR A 140 10.78 -24.01 0.57
N GLY A 141 11.71 -23.34 -0.12
CA GLY A 141 11.40 -22.49 -1.28
C GLY A 141 10.64 -21.21 -0.92
N MET A 142 10.63 -20.81 0.36
CA MET A 142 9.86 -19.66 0.85
C MET A 142 10.55 -18.30 0.59
N PHE A 143 11.75 -18.28 0.01
CA PHE A 143 12.42 -17.05 -0.44
C PHE A 143 11.70 -16.33 -1.58
N SER A 144 10.82 -17.01 -2.33
CA SER A 144 10.08 -16.39 -3.43
C SER A 144 8.90 -15.57 -2.91
N GLY A 145 9.16 -14.32 -2.57
CA GLY A 145 8.10 -13.31 -2.48
C GLY A 145 7.53 -13.10 -3.89
N THR A 146 6.34 -13.64 -4.13
CA THR A 146 5.51 -13.52 -5.35
C THR A 146 5.82 -14.52 -6.49
N THR A 147 4.80 -15.32 -6.80
CA THR A 147 4.51 -16.17 -7.99
C THR A 147 4.88 -17.67 -8.03
N PRO A 148 3.97 -18.51 -8.59
CA PRO A 148 4.07 -19.96 -8.68
C PRO A 148 4.95 -20.33 -9.87
N ALA A 149 6.23 -20.60 -9.62
CA ALA A 149 7.05 -21.33 -10.56
C ALA A 149 7.77 -22.43 -9.78
N VAL A 150 7.23 -23.62 -9.98
CA VAL A 150 7.66 -24.90 -9.45
C VAL A 150 9.18 -25.07 -9.59
N ASN A 151 9.81 -25.14 -8.42
CA ASN A 151 10.90 -26.03 -8.05
C ASN A 151 11.18 -27.15 -9.09
N ALA A 152 12.12 -26.93 -10.01
CA ALA A 152 12.60 -27.97 -10.94
C ALA A 152 14.08 -28.35 -10.75
N ALA A 153 14.82 -27.69 -9.85
CA ALA A 153 16.27 -27.87 -9.77
C ALA A 153 16.78 -28.73 -8.61
N VAL A 154 15.96 -29.05 -7.59
CA VAL A 154 16.46 -29.78 -6.40
C VAL A 154 16.28 -31.32 -6.50
N ARG A 155 15.61 -31.84 -7.53
CA ARG A 155 15.33 -33.29 -7.62
C ARG A 155 16.41 -34.15 -8.28
N THR A 156 17.55 -33.58 -8.71
CA THR A 156 18.54 -34.32 -9.52
C THR A 156 19.84 -34.68 -8.79
N ARG A 157 19.84 -34.78 -7.46
CA ARG A 157 20.97 -35.37 -6.70
C ARG A 157 20.51 -36.21 -5.51
N ILE A 158 19.63 -37.17 -5.75
CA ILE A 158 19.58 -38.41 -4.97
C ILE A 158 19.27 -39.56 -5.95
N SER A 159 20.31 -40.03 -6.64
CA SER A 159 20.41 -41.36 -7.29
C SER A 159 21.88 -41.65 -7.52
#